data_AF-A0A5N6JM14-F1
#
_entry.id   AF-A0A5N6JM14-F1
#
_cell.length_a   1.000
_cell.length_b   1.000
_cell.length_c   1.000
_cell.angle_alpha   90.00
_cell.angle_beta   90.00
_cell.angle_gamma   90.00
#
_symmetry.space_group_name_H-M   'P 1'
#
loop_
_entity.id
_entity.type
_entity.pdbx_description
1 polymer ?
#
loop_
_entity_poly.entity_id
_entity_poly.type
_entity_poly.pdbx_seq_one_letter_code
_entity_poly.pdbx_strand_id
1 'polypeptide(L)'
;MKPWYVVDGDAYLERGHVPGGLEGKLKRFLHDQALDHEDYPYAYLMTSSRFLGYQNNPVSIWNLYSRDRELKAVLLEVNNTFDERHTYFVTPKDVEVSKVEETKGKPPRFTNTWSKEFYVSPFNTRNGAYSVSASDPFYPSLSGSNPLDLTLTLSSTERPFLVARVFSDGPAFDPSIMSAFQKTQFLLSWWWVGFATFPRTLVQAFILFSKRSIPWVSRPEPLKVTLSRHADPTQKSLEVLFRQYIQHIIETTDQALVLKYKPAGLLDSSTEIMYSPSGQMSPGLAKEIEISILTPVFYTKFIKYIDIVQALETESKNGTVSFSNTDLIWSQPVKSDIQPQIRPEDSIPSGIDNFTQIFFRAILSTRIYSHLEAAGSIFSPFDKYILSQTDHVTLSSYKKILLKIWLSDWIAFGWVDLLDFQLWLSKLGTLWWAAGKLL
;
A
#
# COMPACT_ATOMS: atom_id res chain seq x y z
N MET A 1 -28.48 12.28 0.67
CA MET A 1 -27.55 12.77 -0.38
C MET A 1 -26.13 12.69 0.17
N LYS A 2 -25.14 12.24 -0.62
CA LYS A 2 -23.74 12.34 -0.20
C LYS A 2 -23.33 13.83 -0.16
N PRO A 3 -22.63 14.31 0.88
CA PRO A 3 -22.17 15.69 0.92
C PRO A 3 -21.18 15.94 -0.22
N TRP A 4 -21.18 17.16 -0.78
CA TRP A 4 -20.25 17.51 -1.86
C TRP A 4 -18.82 17.70 -1.36
N TYR A 5 -18.65 18.02 -0.08
CA TYR A 5 -17.37 18.28 0.59
C TYR A 5 -17.27 17.35 1.82
N VAL A 6 -16.34 16.40 1.81
CA VAL A 6 -16.27 15.34 2.84
C VAL A 6 -14.83 15.09 3.27
N VAL A 7 -14.62 14.97 4.57
CA VAL A 7 -13.44 14.30 5.16
C VAL A 7 -13.92 12.93 5.63
N ASP A 8 -13.43 11.88 4.97
CA ASP A 8 -13.85 10.51 5.24
C ASP A 8 -12.79 9.82 6.10
N GLY A 9 -13.17 9.43 7.33
CA GLY A 9 -12.26 8.82 8.30
C GLY A 9 -11.61 7.53 7.82
N ASP A 10 -12.26 6.81 6.90
CA ASP A 10 -11.77 5.55 6.35
C ASP A 10 -10.52 5.74 5.46
N ALA A 11 -10.23 6.98 5.09
CA ALA A 11 -9.14 7.37 4.22
C ALA A 11 -7.82 7.68 4.92
N TYR A 12 -7.75 7.73 6.26
CA TYR A 12 -6.58 8.21 7.00
C TYR A 12 -5.99 7.13 7.91
N LEU A 13 -4.68 7.18 8.17
CA LEU A 13 -3.90 6.19 8.89
C LEU A 13 -4.08 4.79 8.29
N GLU A 14 -4.69 3.85 9.01
CA GLU A 14 -5.13 2.55 8.50
C GLU A 14 -6.23 2.71 7.45
N ARG A 15 -6.29 1.81 6.46
CA ARG A 15 -7.37 1.83 5.46
C ARG A 15 -8.67 1.29 6.05
N GLY A 16 -9.79 1.78 5.50
CA GLY A 16 -11.11 1.25 5.82
C GLY A 16 -11.64 1.69 7.19
N HIS A 17 -12.80 1.16 7.55
CA HIS A 17 -13.47 1.52 8.78
C HIS A 17 -12.87 0.81 10.00
N VAL A 18 -12.70 1.56 11.09
CA VAL A 18 -12.19 1.06 12.36
C VAL A 18 -13.15 1.51 13.47
N PRO A 19 -13.47 0.65 14.45
CA PRO A 19 -14.26 1.06 15.61
C PRO A 19 -13.65 2.31 16.28
N GLY A 20 -14.48 3.34 16.49
CA GLY A 20 -14.01 4.64 16.99
C GLY A 20 -13.50 5.60 15.91
N GLY A 21 -13.57 5.24 14.63
CA GLY A 21 -13.22 6.11 13.50
C GLY A 21 -11.77 6.58 13.54
N LEU A 22 -11.54 7.87 13.28
CA LEU A 22 -10.20 8.49 13.29
C LEU A 22 -9.49 8.36 14.65
N GLU A 23 -10.24 8.47 15.75
CA GLU A 23 -9.68 8.32 17.10
C GLU A 23 -9.18 6.90 17.34
N GLY A 24 -9.98 5.89 16.96
CA GLY A 24 -9.60 4.48 17.09
C GLY A 24 -8.33 4.15 16.30
N LYS A 25 -8.22 4.69 15.08
CA LYS A 25 -7.01 4.53 14.23
C LYS A 25 -5.79 5.21 14.83
N LEU A 26 -5.95 6.42 15.36
CA LEU A 26 -4.84 7.12 16.01
C LEU A 26 -4.35 6.37 17.26
N LYS A 27 -5.28 5.85 18.08
CA LYS A 27 -4.95 5.03 19.25
C LYS A 27 -4.17 3.77 18.89
N ARG A 28 -4.59 3.05 17.84
CA ARG A 28 -3.86 1.89 17.32
C ARG A 28 -2.48 2.25 16.82
N PHE A 29 -2.38 3.32 16.02
CA PHE A 29 -1.09 3.81 15.54
C PHE A 29 -0.14 4.13 16.71
N LEU A 30 -0.60 4.84 17.74
CA LEU A 30 0.22 5.16 18.91
C LEU A 30 0.64 3.91 19.68
N HIS A 31 -0.28 2.96 19.87
CA HIS A 31 0.01 1.67 20.48
C HIS A 31 1.07 0.88 19.69
N ASP A 32 0.97 0.85 18.36
CA ASP A 32 1.95 0.19 17.49
C ASP A 32 3.34 0.85 17.54
N GLN A 33 3.40 2.14 17.89
CA GLN A 33 4.65 2.86 18.17
C GLN A 33 5.14 2.70 19.63
N ALA A 34 4.50 1.83 20.42
CA ALA A 34 4.74 1.66 21.85
C ALA A 34 4.56 2.96 22.67
N LEU A 35 3.61 3.81 22.26
CA LEU A 35 3.24 5.04 22.94
C LEU A 35 1.88 4.90 23.63
N ASP A 36 1.73 5.52 24.79
CA ASP A 36 0.45 5.64 25.45
C ASP A 36 -0.39 6.73 24.76
N HIS A 37 -1.64 6.42 24.42
CA HIS A 37 -2.55 7.38 23.82
C HIS A 37 -3.07 8.40 24.84
N GLU A 38 -3.05 8.08 26.13
CA GLU A 38 -3.44 8.97 27.23
C GLU A 38 -2.55 10.21 27.37
N ASP A 39 -1.36 10.15 26.79
CA ASP A 39 -0.43 11.25 26.67
C ASP A 39 -0.86 12.32 25.64
N TYR A 40 -1.82 11.98 24.76
CA TYR A 40 -2.26 12.79 23.64
C TYR A 40 -3.79 12.94 23.60
N PRO A 41 -4.43 13.50 24.64
CA PRO A 41 -5.90 13.58 24.75
C PRO A 41 -6.57 14.46 23.69
N TYR A 42 -5.83 15.37 23.03
CA TYR A 42 -6.37 16.21 21.96
C TYR A 42 -5.59 16.02 20.67
N ALA A 43 -6.31 15.86 19.56
CA ALA A 43 -5.74 15.69 18.23
C ALA A 43 -6.48 16.54 17.20
N TYR A 44 -5.73 17.22 16.35
CA TYR A 44 -6.28 18.03 15.25
C TYR A 44 -5.72 17.56 13.92
N LEU A 45 -6.60 17.21 12.99
CA LEU A 45 -6.26 16.79 11.63
C LEU A 45 -6.40 17.95 10.65
N MET A 46 -5.33 18.25 9.93
CA MET A 46 -5.30 19.15 8.79
C MET A 46 -5.13 18.34 7.52
N THR A 47 -6.08 18.47 6.61
CA THR A 47 -6.12 17.63 5.41
C THR A 47 -6.90 18.30 4.29
N SER A 48 -6.68 17.82 3.06
CA SER A 48 -7.51 18.19 1.93
C SER A 48 -8.85 17.45 2.01
N SER A 49 -9.97 18.10 1.69
CA SER A 49 -11.25 17.40 1.62
C SER A 49 -11.45 16.69 0.28
N ARG A 50 -12.44 15.81 0.21
CA ARG A 50 -12.99 15.30 -1.05
C ARG A 50 -14.02 16.27 -1.60
N PHE A 51 -13.93 16.57 -2.88
CA PHE A 51 -14.97 17.29 -3.62
C PHE A 51 -15.61 16.35 -4.66
N LEU A 52 -16.92 16.11 -4.57
CA LEU A 52 -17.66 15.15 -5.40
C LEU A 52 -17.01 13.76 -5.47
N GLY A 53 -16.43 13.31 -4.36
CA GLY A 53 -15.74 12.02 -4.27
C GLY A 53 -14.29 12.02 -4.81
N TYR A 54 -13.84 13.08 -5.47
CA TYR A 54 -12.46 13.24 -5.91
C TYR A 54 -11.62 13.93 -4.84
N GLN A 55 -10.41 13.44 -4.62
CA GLN A 55 -9.45 14.02 -3.67
C GLN A 55 -8.03 13.75 -4.17
N ASN A 56 -7.20 14.79 -4.16
CA ASN A 56 -5.75 14.64 -4.30
C ASN A 56 -5.11 15.24 -3.05
N ASN A 57 -4.64 14.36 -2.15
CA ASN A 57 -4.21 14.73 -0.80
C ASN A 57 -2.77 14.23 -0.55
N PRO A 58 -1.74 15.02 -0.91
CA PRO A 58 -0.36 14.57 -0.83
C PRO A 58 0.13 14.43 0.61
N VAL A 59 -0.42 15.20 1.55
CA VAL A 59 -0.04 15.16 2.97
C VAL A 59 -1.22 15.52 3.87
N SER A 60 -1.35 14.80 4.98
CA SER A 60 -2.22 15.18 6.10
C SER A 60 -1.39 15.32 7.37
N ILE A 61 -1.70 16.33 8.18
CA ILE A 61 -0.93 16.71 9.36
C ILE A 61 -1.81 16.51 10.58
N TRP A 62 -1.33 15.72 11.53
CA TRP A 62 -1.98 15.47 12.80
C TRP A 62 -1.18 16.14 13.91
N ASN A 63 -1.76 17.16 14.55
CA ASN A 63 -1.15 17.82 15.70
C ASN A 63 -1.71 17.19 16.97
N LEU A 64 -0.83 16.62 17.81
CA LEU A 64 -1.19 15.88 19.02
C LEU A 64 -0.75 16.67 20.25
N TYR A 65 -1.69 16.93 21.16
CA TYR A 65 -1.48 17.80 22.31
C TYR A 65 -1.59 17.04 23.62
N SER A 66 -0.78 17.46 24.60
CA SER A 66 -0.79 16.94 25.97
C SER A 66 -2.06 17.33 26.73
N ARG A 67 -2.22 16.79 27.95
CA ARG A 67 -3.26 17.20 28.91
C ARG A 67 -3.20 18.68 29.25
N ASP A 68 -1.99 19.26 29.24
CA ASP A 68 -1.74 20.69 29.45
C ASP A 68 -2.01 21.54 28.20
N ARG A 69 -2.52 20.92 27.12
CA ARG A 69 -2.87 21.55 25.84
C ARG A 69 -1.66 22.12 25.09
N GLU A 70 -0.49 21.53 25.32
CA GLU A 70 0.74 21.88 24.60
C GLU A 70 0.99 20.87 23.48
N LEU A 71 1.44 21.35 22.32
CA LEU A 71 1.75 20.48 21.19
C LEU A 71 2.91 19.53 21.57
N LYS A 72 2.65 18.22 21.59
CA LYS A 72 3.59 17.18 22.03
C LYS A 72 4.10 16.30 20.89
N ALA A 73 3.36 16.20 19.78
CA ALA A 73 3.83 15.49 18.59
C ALA A 73 3.11 15.98 17.33
N VAL A 74 3.78 15.81 16.19
CA VAL A 74 3.21 16.01 14.87
C VAL A 74 3.35 14.73 14.07
N LEU A 75 2.27 14.28 13.45
CA LEU A 75 2.27 13.12 12.56
C LEU A 75 1.95 13.56 11.13
N LEU A 76 2.86 13.24 10.22
CA LEU A 76 2.76 13.54 8.80
C LEU A 76 2.39 12.27 8.03
N GLU A 77 1.16 12.20 7.59
CA GLU A 77 0.69 11.15 6.69
C GLU A 77 0.92 11.60 5.24
N VAL A 78 1.92 11.03 4.59
CA VAL A 78 2.30 11.36 3.21
C VAL A 78 1.75 10.30 2.27
N ASN A 79 0.99 10.73 1.26
CA ASN A 79 0.46 9.85 0.21
C ASN A 79 1.21 10.13 -1.11
N ASN A 80 1.49 9.08 -1.89
CA ASN A 80 2.04 9.24 -3.23
C ASN A 80 0.99 8.97 -4.32
N THR A 81 1.37 9.23 -5.58
CA THR A 81 0.49 9.02 -6.74
C THR A 81 0.29 7.55 -7.10
N PHE A 82 0.94 6.63 -6.38
CA PHE A 82 0.80 5.18 -6.54
C PHE A 82 -0.16 4.57 -5.53
N ASP A 83 -0.91 5.41 -4.81
CA ASP A 83 -1.82 5.00 -3.73
C ASP A 83 -1.08 4.33 -2.56
N GLU A 84 0.20 4.61 -2.36
CA GLU A 84 0.93 4.20 -1.15
C GLU A 84 0.90 5.33 -0.12
N ARG A 85 1.14 4.97 1.14
CA ARG A 85 1.17 5.89 2.26
C ARG A 85 2.31 5.59 3.20
N HIS A 86 2.94 6.64 3.71
CA HIS A 86 3.93 6.54 4.77
C HIS A 86 3.66 7.60 5.83
N THR A 87 3.90 7.24 7.09
CA THR A 87 3.60 8.08 8.23
C THR A 87 4.88 8.42 8.98
N TYR A 88 5.22 9.71 9.04
CA TYR A 88 6.34 10.19 9.85
C TYR A 88 5.81 10.72 11.18
N PHE A 89 6.28 10.15 12.28
CA PHE A 89 5.94 10.59 13.63
C PHE A 89 7.08 11.45 14.19
N VAL A 90 6.75 12.65 14.65
CA VAL A 90 7.73 13.65 15.10
C VAL A 90 7.43 14.06 16.53
N THR A 91 8.39 13.88 17.43
CA THR A 91 8.31 14.36 18.82
C THR A 91 9.37 15.42 19.13
N PRO A 92 9.18 16.25 20.17
CA PRO A 92 10.18 17.19 20.67
C PRO A 92 11.52 16.56 21.05
N LYS A 93 11.54 15.27 21.45
CA LYS A 93 12.78 14.58 21.84
C LYS A 93 13.68 14.27 20.64
N ASP A 94 13.11 14.23 19.44
CA ASP A 94 13.83 14.02 18.19
C ASP A 94 14.48 15.32 17.67
N VAL A 95 14.21 16.44 18.35
CA VAL A 95 14.83 17.74 18.07
C VAL A 95 16.18 17.76 18.81
N GLU A 96 17.29 17.78 18.08
CA GLU A 96 18.56 18.20 18.71
C GLU A 96 18.30 19.53 19.43
N VAL A 97 18.62 19.58 20.72
CA VAL A 97 18.28 20.59 21.76
C VAL A 97 18.58 22.05 21.37
N SER A 98 19.09 22.30 20.17
CA SER A 98 19.67 23.56 19.73
C SER A 98 18.71 24.57 19.09
N LYS A 99 17.43 24.28 18.79
CA LYS A 99 16.55 25.26 18.08
C LYS A 99 15.05 25.24 18.43
N VAL A 100 14.67 25.09 19.70
CA VAL A 100 13.38 25.69 20.12
C VAL A 100 13.67 27.17 20.35
N GLU A 101 13.48 28.00 19.32
CA GLU A 101 13.46 29.45 19.51
C GLU A 101 12.22 29.82 20.32
N GLU A 102 12.30 29.72 21.64
CA GLU A 102 11.35 30.33 22.57
C GLU A 102 11.48 31.86 22.49
N THR A 103 11.02 32.41 21.38
CA THR A 103 10.78 33.84 21.28
C THR A 103 9.49 34.12 22.02
N LYS A 104 9.58 34.80 23.17
CA LYS A 104 8.42 35.18 24.01
C LYS A 104 7.28 35.69 23.13
N GLY A 105 6.16 34.96 23.12
CA GLY A 105 4.93 35.33 22.41
C GLY A 105 4.76 34.79 20.99
N LYS A 106 5.69 33.99 20.45
CA LYS A 106 5.51 33.29 19.17
C LYS A 106 5.15 31.82 19.36
N PRO A 107 4.40 31.21 18.43
CA PRO A 107 4.11 29.78 18.49
C PRO A 107 5.41 28.97 18.42
N PRO A 108 5.57 27.92 19.26
CA PRO A 108 6.73 27.05 19.20
C PRO A 108 6.80 26.37 17.83
N ARG A 109 8.03 26.15 17.33
CA ARG A 109 8.29 25.44 16.08
C ARG A 109 8.91 24.08 16.33
N PHE A 110 8.29 23.05 15.79
CA PHE A 110 8.72 21.66 15.82
C PHE A 110 9.60 21.40 14.61
N THR A 111 10.88 21.07 14.84
CA THR A 111 11.81 20.79 13.75
C THR A 111 12.45 19.42 13.91
N ASN A 112 12.27 18.53 12.95
CA ASN A 112 12.90 17.20 12.98
C ASN A 112 13.43 16.84 11.60
N THR A 113 14.40 15.92 11.55
CA THR A 113 15.03 15.43 10.33
C THR A 113 15.05 13.91 10.33
N TRP A 114 14.69 13.30 9.21
CA TRP A 114 14.69 11.85 9.03
C TRP A 114 15.17 11.47 7.64
N SER A 115 15.71 10.26 7.52
CA SER A 115 16.07 9.67 6.24
C SER A 115 14.84 9.56 5.34
N LYS A 116 14.98 9.90 4.06
CA LYS A 116 13.89 9.78 3.11
C LYS A 116 13.63 8.30 2.82
N GLU A 117 12.53 7.77 3.31
CA GLU A 117 12.17 6.36 3.11
C GLU A 117 11.05 6.15 2.07
N PHE A 118 10.31 7.22 1.77
CA PHE A 118 9.14 7.18 0.93
C PHE A 118 9.39 7.76 -0.48
N TYR A 119 9.00 7.00 -1.51
CA TYR A 119 9.11 7.42 -2.90
C TYR A 119 7.85 8.18 -3.32
N VAL A 120 8.02 9.47 -3.62
CA VAL A 120 6.90 10.41 -3.90
C VAL A 120 6.94 11.03 -5.29
N SER A 121 8.04 10.87 -6.04
CA SER A 121 8.23 11.55 -7.32
C SER A 121 9.18 10.80 -8.24
N PRO A 122 8.90 10.73 -9.55
CA PRO A 122 9.79 10.13 -10.54
C PRO A 122 11.07 10.93 -10.80
N PHE A 123 11.26 12.07 -10.15
CA PHE A 123 12.45 12.90 -10.29
C PHE A 123 13.36 12.83 -9.05
N ASN A 124 12.95 12.11 -8.01
CA ASN A 124 13.68 12.04 -6.75
C ASN A 124 13.84 10.59 -6.29
N THR A 125 15.08 10.14 -6.12
CA THR A 125 15.38 8.86 -5.45
C THR A 125 14.96 8.92 -3.98
N ARG A 126 15.00 7.77 -3.29
CA ARG A 126 14.85 7.73 -1.82
C ARG A 126 16.11 8.18 -1.07
N ASN A 127 17.10 8.74 -1.74
CA ASN A 127 18.30 9.21 -1.04
C ASN A 127 18.06 10.59 -0.43
N GLY A 128 18.77 10.89 0.66
CA GLY A 128 18.70 12.16 1.36
C GLY A 128 17.83 12.11 2.60
N ALA A 129 17.51 13.29 3.13
CA ALA A 129 16.75 13.45 4.36
C ALA A 129 15.67 14.52 4.20
N TYR A 130 14.50 14.25 4.77
CA TYR A 130 13.49 15.28 4.98
C TYR A 130 13.75 15.96 6.31
N SER A 131 13.57 17.28 6.33
CA SER A 131 13.44 18.07 7.55
C SER A 131 12.09 18.77 7.52
N VAL A 132 11.31 18.62 8.59
CA VAL A 132 10.08 19.41 8.78
C VAL A 132 10.36 20.54 9.76
N SER A 133 9.73 21.69 9.54
CA SER A 133 9.57 22.75 10.54
C SER A 133 8.11 23.18 10.55
N ALA A 134 7.38 22.86 11.61
CA ALA A 134 5.95 23.18 11.76
C ALA A 134 5.72 24.06 12.99
N SER A 135 4.92 25.11 12.85
CA SER A 135 4.48 25.94 13.98
C SER A 135 3.17 25.41 14.57
N ASP A 136 2.95 25.60 15.88
CA ASP A 136 1.67 25.28 16.52
C ASP A 136 0.59 26.29 16.11
N PRO A 137 -0.42 25.87 15.32
CA PRO A 137 -1.48 26.75 14.85
C PRO A 137 -2.43 27.17 15.98
N PHE A 138 -2.50 26.41 17.08
CA PHE A 138 -3.46 26.64 18.17
C PHE A 138 -2.81 27.19 19.45
N TYR A 139 -1.53 27.58 19.40
CA TYR A 139 -0.83 28.20 20.50
C TYR A 139 -1.40 29.59 20.91
N PRO A 140 -1.53 29.90 22.21
CA PRO A 140 -1.22 29.07 23.38
C PRO A 140 -2.38 28.18 23.79
N SER A 141 -2.08 26.99 24.31
CA SER A 141 -3.01 26.11 25.03
C SER A 141 -4.34 25.84 24.31
N LEU A 142 -4.29 25.59 22.99
CA LEU A 142 -5.45 25.37 22.11
C LEU A 142 -6.43 26.55 21.99
N SER A 143 -6.01 27.76 22.35
CA SER A 143 -6.84 28.98 22.29
C SER A 143 -6.48 29.90 21.11
N GLY A 144 -5.32 29.68 20.50
CA GLY A 144 -4.83 30.50 19.39
C GLY A 144 -5.51 30.19 18.07
N SER A 145 -5.46 31.17 17.16
CA SER A 145 -5.81 31.03 15.75
C SER A 145 -4.65 31.51 14.90
N ASN A 146 -3.46 30.94 15.11
CA ASN A 146 -2.27 31.31 14.36
C ASN A 146 -2.36 30.77 12.92
N PRO A 147 -1.75 31.47 11.96
CA PRO A 147 -1.59 30.96 10.61
C PRO A 147 -0.89 29.59 10.62
N LEU A 148 -1.35 28.67 9.78
CA LEU A 148 -0.63 27.46 9.49
C LEU A 148 0.70 27.84 8.84
N ASP A 149 1.78 27.25 9.32
CA ASP A 149 3.10 27.36 8.71
C ASP A 149 3.89 26.08 8.94
N LEU A 150 3.96 25.26 7.89
CA LEU A 150 4.73 24.02 7.83
C LEU A 150 5.66 24.07 6.61
N THR A 151 6.94 23.83 6.86
CA THR A 151 7.98 23.75 5.84
C THR A 151 8.56 22.35 5.83
N LEU A 152 8.56 21.70 4.67
CA LEU A 152 9.25 20.45 4.39
C LEU A 152 10.44 20.74 3.48
N THR A 153 11.63 20.55 4.01
CA THR A 153 12.88 20.65 3.27
C THR A 153 13.37 19.25 2.97
N LEU A 154 13.65 18.98 1.71
CA LEU A 154 14.31 17.76 1.29
C LEU A 154 15.74 18.10 0.87
N SER A 155 16.68 17.49 1.58
CA SER A 155 18.12 17.72 1.42
C SER A 155 18.78 16.47 0.85
N SER A 156 19.65 16.69 -0.14
CA SER A 156 20.70 15.72 -0.46
C SER A 156 21.84 15.91 0.54
N THR A 157 22.81 15.00 0.57
CA THR A 157 23.90 14.87 1.57
C THR A 157 24.55 16.17 2.05
N GLU A 158 24.50 17.28 1.30
CA GLU A 158 25.06 18.57 1.73
C GLU A 158 24.19 19.81 1.40
N ARG A 159 23.08 19.69 0.64
CA ARG A 159 22.31 20.86 0.19
C ARG A 159 20.81 20.60 0.13
N PRO A 160 19.97 21.57 0.58
CA PRO A 160 18.54 21.52 0.33
C PRO A 160 18.29 21.64 -1.17
N PHE A 161 17.53 20.70 -1.74
CA PHE A 161 17.20 20.72 -3.17
C PHE A 161 15.71 20.98 -3.43
N LEU A 162 14.85 20.74 -2.44
CA LEU A 162 13.43 21.05 -2.51
C LEU A 162 12.96 21.62 -1.17
N VAL A 163 12.27 22.75 -1.21
CA VAL A 163 11.58 23.34 -0.06
C VAL A 163 10.12 23.47 -0.43
N ALA A 164 9.26 22.72 0.25
CA ALA A 164 7.81 22.78 0.11
C ALA A 164 7.21 23.42 1.35
N ARG A 165 6.32 24.40 1.18
CA ARG A 165 5.68 25.09 2.29
C ARG A 165 4.17 24.99 2.18
N VAL A 166 3.52 24.64 3.28
CA VAL A 166 2.07 24.71 3.47
C VAL A 166 1.81 25.85 4.46
N PHE A 167 1.14 26.89 4.00
CA PHE A 167 0.85 28.06 4.82
C PHE A 167 -0.56 28.61 4.57
N SER A 168 -1.09 29.34 5.54
CA SER A 168 -2.40 30.00 5.40
C SER A 168 -2.34 31.19 4.44
N ASP A 169 -3.24 31.20 3.45
CA ASP A 169 -3.43 32.30 2.48
C ASP A 169 -4.52 33.31 2.92
N GLY A 170 -4.85 33.32 4.22
CA GLY A 170 -5.92 34.15 4.78
C GLY A 170 -6.51 33.57 6.07
N PRO A 171 -7.55 34.20 6.64
CA PRO A 171 -8.24 33.69 7.81
C PRO A 171 -8.98 32.38 7.50
N ALA A 172 -9.07 31.51 8.50
CA ALA A 172 -9.82 30.26 8.37
C ALA A 172 -11.32 30.54 8.26
N PHE A 173 -12.00 29.78 7.40
CA PHE A 173 -13.45 29.79 7.32
C PHE A 173 -14.01 28.72 8.25
N ASP A 174 -15.01 29.09 9.08
CA ASP A 174 -15.74 28.15 9.92
C ASP A 174 -17.12 27.85 9.30
N PRO A 175 -17.33 26.64 8.75
CA PRO A 175 -18.59 26.26 8.13
C PRO A 175 -19.80 26.27 9.09
N SER A 176 -19.59 26.23 10.41
CA SER A 176 -20.67 26.23 11.40
C SER A 176 -21.35 27.59 11.52
N ILE A 177 -20.59 28.67 11.32
CA ILE A 177 -21.06 30.07 11.40
C ILE A 177 -21.33 30.71 10.03
N MET A 178 -20.81 30.10 8.94
CA MET A 178 -21.01 30.62 7.58
C MET A 178 -22.48 30.58 7.13
N SER A 179 -22.92 31.65 6.47
CA SER A 179 -24.22 31.71 5.82
C SER A 179 -24.28 30.77 4.59
N ALA A 180 -25.48 30.41 4.15
CA ALA A 180 -25.66 29.60 2.95
C ALA A 180 -25.05 30.26 1.70
N PHE A 181 -25.11 31.60 1.62
CA PHE A 181 -24.50 32.37 0.53
C PHE A 181 -22.97 32.23 0.54
N GLN A 182 -22.33 32.43 1.70
CA GLN A 182 -20.87 32.28 1.85
C GLN A 182 -20.42 30.86 1.51
N LYS A 183 -21.16 29.84 1.94
CA LYS A 183 -20.90 28.43 1.60
C LYS A 183 -20.96 28.22 0.09
N THR A 184 -21.99 28.77 -0.56
CA THR A 184 -22.18 28.64 -2.01
C THR A 184 -21.06 29.35 -2.79
N GLN A 185 -20.71 30.57 -2.38
CA GLN A 185 -19.61 31.33 -2.97
C GLN A 185 -18.27 30.60 -2.83
N PHE A 186 -17.99 30.01 -1.66
CA PHE A 186 -16.80 29.19 -1.46
C PHE A 186 -16.79 27.99 -2.40
N LEU A 187 -17.89 27.23 -2.48
CA LEU A 187 -17.96 26.06 -3.35
C LEU A 187 -17.80 26.43 -4.84
N LEU A 188 -18.44 27.51 -5.30
CA LEU A 188 -18.33 27.98 -6.68
C LEU A 188 -16.95 28.54 -7.04
N SER A 189 -16.17 29.01 -6.07
CA SER A 189 -14.79 29.47 -6.32
C SER A 189 -13.76 28.36 -6.20
N TRP A 190 -13.96 27.38 -5.32
CA TRP A 190 -12.97 26.34 -5.01
C TRP A 190 -13.19 24.97 -5.66
N TRP A 191 -14.36 24.70 -6.25
CA TRP A 191 -14.69 23.36 -6.80
C TRP A 191 -13.65 22.79 -7.77
N TRP A 192 -13.02 23.65 -8.58
CA TRP A 192 -12.11 23.23 -9.66
C TRP A 192 -10.67 22.99 -9.17
N VAL A 193 -10.28 23.52 -8.01
CA VAL A 193 -8.89 23.52 -7.55
C VAL A 193 -8.37 22.10 -7.39
N GLY A 194 -9.13 21.23 -6.71
CA GLY A 194 -8.77 19.82 -6.54
C GLY A 194 -8.60 19.09 -7.88
N PHE A 195 -9.57 19.26 -8.79
CA PHE A 195 -9.52 18.65 -10.13
C PHE A 195 -8.34 19.12 -10.97
N ALA A 196 -7.97 20.40 -10.87
CA ALA A 196 -6.86 20.97 -11.63
C ALA A 196 -5.48 20.57 -11.10
N THR A 197 -5.37 20.07 -9.86
CA THR A 197 -4.09 19.67 -9.28
C THR A 197 -3.39 18.60 -10.12
N PHE A 198 -4.06 17.50 -10.46
CA PHE A 198 -3.43 16.40 -11.19
C PHE A 198 -2.98 16.79 -12.62
N PRO A 199 -3.81 17.42 -13.47
CA PRO A 199 -3.35 17.92 -14.76
C PRO A 199 -2.17 18.89 -14.66
N ARG A 200 -2.18 19.79 -13.66
CA ARG A 200 -1.04 20.68 -13.40
C ARG A 200 0.21 19.91 -13.02
N THR A 201 0.09 18.87 -12.18
CA THR A 201 1.21 17.98 -11.84
C THR A 201 1.81 17.34 -13.09
N LEU A 202 0.98 16.86 -14.03
CA LEU A 202 1.47 16.28 -15.29
C LEU A 202 2.21 17.32 -16.15
N VAL A 203 1.68 18.53 -16.28
CA VAL A 203 2.36 19.62 -17.02
C VAL A 203 3.70 19.96 -16.39
N GLN A 204 3.77 20.07 -15.05
CA GLN A 204 5.03 20.33 -14.36
C GLN A 204 6.01 19.16 -14.52
N ALA A 205 5.55 17.91 -14.42
CA ALA A 205 6.37 16.74 -14.65
C ALA A 205 6.95 16.72 -16.07
N PHE A 206 6.16 17.07 -17.09
CA PHE A 206 6.64 17.22 -18.46
C PHE A 206 7.69 18.32 -18.59
N ILE A 207 7.49 19.48 -17.95
CA ILE A 207 8.49 20.56 -17.94
C ILE A 207 9.80 20.09 -17.30
N LEU A 208 9.74 19.39 -16.17
CA LEU A 208 10.92 18.86 -15.49
C LEU A 208 11.67 17.82 -16.33
N PHE A 209 10.92 16.91 -16.97
CA PHE A 209 11.48 15.89 -17.83
C PHE A 209 12.08 16.47 -19.12
N SER A 210 11.31 17.27 -19.87
CA SER A 210 11.69 17.72 -21.22
C SER A 210 12.50 19.02 -21.25
N LYS A 211 12.24 19.98 -20.35
CA LYS A 211 12.94 21.28 -20.36
C LYS A 211 14.09 21.36 -19.35
N ARG A 212 13.99 20.65 -18.23
CA ARG A 212 15.02 20.65 -17.18
C ARG A 212 15.91 19.41 -17.20
N SER A 213 15.60 18.43 -18.06
CA SER A 213 16.36 17.20 -18.24
C SER A 213 16.66 16.46 -16.93
N ILE A 214 15.71 16.51 -15.98
CA ILE A 214 15.88 15.81 -14.70
C ILE A 214 15.71 14.30 -14.96
N PRO A 215 16.65 13.45 -14.49
CA PRO A 215 16.58 12.01 -14.71
C PRO A 215 15.29 11.41 -14.17
N TRP A 216 14.72 10.49 -14.96
CA TRP A 216 13.63 9.64 -14.50
C TRP A 216 14.17 8.57 -13.57
N VAL A 217 13.56 8.44 -12.39
CA VAL A 217 13.85 7.43 -11.39
C VAL A 217 12.67 6.47 -11.37
N SER A 218 12.92 5.19 -11.64
CA SER A 218 11.89 4.16 -11.54
C SER A 218 11.38 4.01 -10.11
N ARG A 219 10.07 3.74 -9.98
CA ARG A 219 9.44 3.48 -8.69
C ARG A 219 10.04 2.20 -8.07
N PRO A 220 10.65 2.26 -6.87
CA PRO A 220 11.04 1.08 -6.13
C PRO A 220 9.83 0.43 -5.46
N GLU A 221 9.93 -0.85 -5.08
CA GLU A 221 8.90 -1.47 -4.25
C GLU A 221 8.86 -0.83 -2.83
N PRO A 222 7.67 -0.79 -2.21
CA PRO A 222 7.48 -0.18 -0.90
C PRO A 222 8.25 -0.90 0.21
N LEU A 223 8.67 -0.15 1.24
CA LEU A 223 9.29 -0.72 2.43
C LEU A 223 8.23 -1.31 3.38
N LYS A 224 8.66 -2.15 4.34
CA LYS A 224 7.78 -2.75 5.37
C LYS A 224 6.98 -1.71 6.18
N VAL A 225 7.54 -0.52 6.36
CA VAL A 225 6.93 0.62 7.08
C VAL A 225 5.93 1.41 6.22
N THR A 226 5.86 1.16 4.92
CA THR A 226 4.98 1.86 3.99
C THR A 226 3.71 1.05 3.79
N LEU A 227 2.56 1.72 3.96
CA LEU A 227 1.27 1.15 3.64
C LEU A 227 1.13 1.05 2.11
N SER A 228 0.98 -0.17 1.61
CA SER A 228 0.90 -0.46 0.19
C SER A 228 -0.35 0.16 -0.46
N ARG A 229 -0.33 0.21 -1.79
CA ARG A 229 -1.52 0.48 -2.60
C ARG A 229 -2.63 -0.54 -2.41
N HIS A 230 -3.86 -0.16 -2.75
CA HIS A 230 -4.97 -1.10 -2.83
C HIS A 230 -4.71 -2.19 -3.87
N ALA A 231 -5.12 -3.40 -3.53
CA ALA A 231 -5.17 -4.52 -4.44
C ALA A 231 -6.30 -4.31 -5.46
N ASP A 232 -6.02 -4.58 -6.72
CA ASP A 232 -7.06 -4.65 -7.75
C ASP A 232 -7.92 -5.93 -7.57
N PRO A 233 -9.06 -6.07 -8.27
CA PRO A 233 -9.91 -7.25 -8.12
C PRO A 233 -9.20 -8.58 -8.43
N THR A 234 -8.24 -8.60 -9.35
CA THR A 234 -7.47 -9.80 -9.69
C THR A 234 -6.55 -10.19 -8.53
N GLN A 235 -5.84 -9.22 -7.96
CA GLN A 235 -4.97 -9.43 -6.80
C GLN A 235 -5.76 -9.84 -5.56
N LYS A 236 -6.94 -9.27 -5.32
CA LYS A 236 -7.83 -9.69 -4.23
C LYS A 236 -8.26 -11.14 -4.37
N SER A 237 -8.67 -11.57 -5.57
CA SER A 237 -9.04 -12.97 -5.80
C SER A 237 -7.87 -13.92 -5.60
N LEU A 238 -6.67 -13.54 -6.04
CA LEU A 238 -5.46 -14.36 -5.84
C LEU A 238 -5.00 -14.39 -4.38
N GLU A 239 -5.17 -13.30 -3.64
CA GLU A 239 -4.84 -13.24 -2.22
C GLU A 239 -5.63 -14.26 -1.42
N VAL A 240 -6.95 -14.38 -1.66
CA VAL A 240 -7.80 -15.39 -0.99
C VAL A 240 -7.27 -16.81 -1.25
N LEU A 241 -6.92 -17.12 -2.50
CA LEU A 241 -6.39 -18.44 -2.87
C LEU A 241 -5.01 -18.69 -2.25
N PHE A 242 -4.15 -17.67 -2.25
CA PHE A 242 -2.83 -17.75 -1.64
C PHE A 242 -2.94 -18.00 -0.13
N ARG A 243 -3.83 -17.27 0.55
CA ARG A 243 -4.11 -17.42 1.98
C ARG A 243 -4.59 -18.83 2.31
N GLN A 244 -5.54 -19.37 1.53
CA GLN A 244 -6.02 -20.74 1.71
C GLN A 244 -4.92 -21.78 1.49
N TYR A 245 -4.05 -21.55 0.49
CA TYR A 245 -2.93 -22.43 0.20
C TYR A 245 -1.90 -22.46 1.33
N ILE A 246 -1.46 -21.30 1.84
CA ILE A 246 -0.51 -21.27 2.95
C ILE A 246 -1.11 -21.85 4.23
N GLN A 247 -2.41 -21.63 4.46
CA GLN A 247 -3.13 -22.25 5.58
C GLN A 247 -3.11 -23.78 5.44
N HIS A 248 -3.41 -24.31 4.25
CA HIS A 248 -3.35 -25.75 3.98
C HIS A 248 -1.96 -26.33 4.27
N ILE A 249 -0.89 -25.67 3.81
CA ILE A 249 0.49 -26.11 4.09
C ILE A 249 0.73 -26.21 5.61
N ILE A 250 0.36 -25.17 6.37
CA ILE A 250 0.53 -25.13 7.83
C ILE A 250 -0.33 -26.18 8.54
N GLU A 251 -1.53 -26.48 8.05
CA GLU A 251 -2.41 -27.51 8.62
C GLU A 251 -1.92 -28.93 8.33
N THR A 252 -1.20 -29.13 7.22
CA THR A 252 -0.68 -30.44 6.82
C THR A 252 0.71 -30.77 7.35
N THR A 253 1.46 -29.78 7.85
CA THR A 253 2.83 -30.04 8.35
C THR A 253 2.80 -30.69 9.74
N ASP A 254 3.67 -31.68 9.93
CA ASP A 254 3.86 -32.35 11.22
C ASP A 254 4.67 -31.49 12.20
N GLN A 255 5.32 -30.43 11.71
CA GLN A 255 6.16 -29.56 12.53
C GLN A 255 5.35 -28.63 13.42
N ALA A 256 5.85 -28.35 14.62
CA ALA A 256 5.28 -27.32 15.49
C ALA A 256 5.64 -25.91 14.97
N LEU A 257 4.77 -25.36 14.12
CA LEU A 257 4.89 -24.03 13.51
C LEU A 257 3.70 -23.12 13.86
N VAL A 258 4.01 -21.82 13.96
CA VAL A 258 3.05 -20.71 14.02
C VAL A 258 3.38 -19.75 12.89
N LEU A 259 2.43 -19.54 11.98
CA LEU A 259 2.57 -18.61 10.87
C LEU A 259 1.78 -17.33 11.14
N LYS A 260 2.47 -16.18 11.16
CA LYS A 260 1.88 -14.85 11.14
C LYS A 260 1.83 -14.35 9.71
N TYR A 261 0.63 -14.24 9.14
CA TYR A 261 0.42 -13.77 7.78
C TYR A 261 -0.14 -12.35 7.78
N LYS A 262 0.53 -11.44 7.06
CA LYS A 262 0.08 -10.06 6.87
C LYS A 262 -0.14 -9.78 5.37
N PRO A 263 -1.40 -9.59 4.93
CA PRO A 263 -1.70 -9.30 3.53
C PRO A 263 -1.43 -7.84 3.17
N ALA A 264 -1.27 -7.57 1.87
CA ALA A 264 -1.12 -6.22 1.31
C ALA A 264 -2.33 -5.79 0.47
N GLY A 265 -2.66 -4.50 0.52
CA GLY A 265 -3.64 -3.86 -0.36
C GLY A 265 -5.12 -4.17 -0.07
N LEU A 266 -5.42 -4.82 1.04
CA LEU A 266 -6.78 -5.02 1.53
C LEU A 266 -7.24 -3.83 2.41
N LEU A 267 -8.55 -3.76 2.68
CA LEU A 267 -9.08 -2.79 3.64
C LEU A 267 -8.75 -3.21 5.07
N ASP A 268 -8.88 -4.50 5.37
CA ASP A 268 -8.42 -5.11 6.61
C ASP A 268 -7.08 -5.80 6.34
N SER A 269 -6.01 -5.26 6.92
CA SER A 269 -4.66 -5.82 6.87
C SER A 269 -4.21 -6.35 8.23
N SER A 270 -5.16 -6.77 9.07
CA SER A 270 -4.85 -7.43 10.33
C SER A 270 -3.96 -8.65 10.10
N THR A 271 -3.08 -8.91 11.07
CA THR A 271 -2.20 -10.08 11.02
C THR A 271 -3.00 -11.31 11.42
N GLU A 272 -3.06 -12.29 10.54
CA GLU A 272 -3.69 -13.57 10.77
C GLU A 272 -2.66 -14.54 11.35
N ILE A 273 -3.04 -15.30 12.38
CA ILE A 273 -2.16 -16.26 13.03
C ILE A 273 -2.69 -17.67 12.76
N MET A 274 -1.90 -18.48 12.07
CA MET A 274 -2.21 -19.85 11.69
C MET A 274 -1.33 -20.81 12.50
N TYR A 275 -1.92 -21.89 13.00
CA TYR A 275 -1.22 -22.87 13.82
C TYR A 275 -1.25 -24.24 13.17
N SER A 276 -0.07 -24.86 13.07
CA SER A 276 0.03 -26.29 12.75
C SER A 276 -0.58 -27.16 13.85
N PRO A 277 -1.03 -28.39 13.56
CA PRO A 277 -1.59 -29.29 14.56
C PRO A 277 -0.64 -29.52 15.76
N SER A 278 0.65 -29.74 15.47
CA SER A 278 1.69 -29.88 16.50
C SER A 278 1.95 -28.58 17.25
N GLY A 279 1.86 -27.43 16.59
CA GLY A 279 2.03 -26.11 17.19
C GLY A 279 0.89 -25.74 18.15
N GLN A 280 -0.33 -26.16 17.86
CA GLN A 280 -1.48 -26.00 18.77
C GLN A 280 -1.28 -26.81 20.06
N MET A 281 -0.72 -28.02 19.94
CA MET A 281 -0.49 -28.93 21.07
C MET A 281 0.69 -28.50 21.95
N SER A 282 1.63 -27.71 21.42
CA SER A 282 2.83 -27.25 22.16
C SER A 282 3.26 -25.84 21.77
N PRO A 283 2.52 -24.79 22.18
CA PRO A 283 2.77 -23.40 21.75
C PRO A 283 4.17 -22.89 22.13
N GLY A 284 4.71 -23.31 23.28
CA GLY A 284 6.02 -22.87 23.77
C GLY A 284 7.23 -23.45 23.02
N LEU A 285 7.03 -24.50 22.23
CA LEU A 285 8.07 -25.11 21.38
C LEU A 285 7.88 -24.77 19.90
N ALA A 286 6.78 -24.10 19.56
CA ALA A 286 6.43 -23.82 18.19
C ALA A 286 7.33 -22.72 17.61
N LYS A 287 7.85 -22.95 16.41
CA LYS A 287 8.68 -21.96 15.72
C LYS A 287 7.79 -20.96 15.00
N GLU A 288 8.10 -19.68 15.19
CA GLU A 288 7.35 -18.58 14.59
C GLU A 288 7.93 -18.17 13.23
N ILE A 289 7.06 -18.08 12.23
CA ILE A 289 7.35 -17.60 10.88
C ILE A 289 6.39 -16.45 10.59
N GLU A 290 6.88 -15.34 10.06
CA GLU A 290 6.10 -14.19 9.63
C GLU A 290 6.24 -14.04 8.10
N ILE A 291 5.10 -14.04 7.40
CA ILE A 291 5.02 -13.71 5.98
C ILE A 291 4.28 -12.38 5.86
N SER A 292 5.02 -11.32 5.52
CA SER A 292 4.49 -9.97 5.32
C SER A 292 4.54 -9.60 3.85
N ILE A 293 3.39 -9.55 3.18
CA ILE A 293 3.32 -9.06 1.80
C ILE A 293 3.51 -7.54 1.82
N LEU A 294 4.44 -7.03 1.00
CA LEU A 294 4.76 -5.60 0.96
C LEU A 294 3.95 -4.85 -0.11
N THR A 295 3.59 -5.55 -1.19
CA THR A 295 2.77 -5.00 -2.28
C THR A 295 1.86 -6.07 -2.87
N PRO A 296 0.60 -5.76 -3.23
CA PRO A 296 -0.32 -6.75 -3.79
C PRO A 296 0.10 -7.27 -5.17
N VAL A 297 1.11 -6.65 -5.82
CA VAL A 297 1.73 -7.18 -7.05
C VAL A 297 2.32 -8.58 -6.83
N PHE A 298 2.72 -8.91 -5.60
CA PHE A 298 3.23 -10.22 -5.23
C PHE A 298 2.34 -11.35 -5.73
N TYR A 299 1.02 -11.27 -5.52
CA TYR A 299 0.10 -12.36 -5.87
C TYR A 299 0.10 -12.68 -7.37
N THR A 300 0.15 -11.66 -8.22
CA THR A 300 0.20 -11.85 -9.68
C THR A 300 1.55 -12.35 -10.16
N LYS A 301 2.65 -12.00 -9.47
CA LYS A 301 4.00 -12.51 -9.79
C LYS A 301 4.16 -13.95 -9.32
N PHE A 302 3.68 -14.26 -8.12
CA PHE A 302 3.76 -15.58 -7.48
C PHE A 302 3.25 -16.70 -8.40
N ILE A 303 2.08 -16.50 -9.01
CA ILE A 303 1.47 -17.50 -9.90
C ILE A 303 2.17 -17.64 -11.25
N LYS A 304 3.18 -16.83 -11.57
CA LYS A 304 4.04 -17.06 -12.74
C LYS A 304 5.08 -18.13 -12.47
N TYR A 305 5.47 -18.36 -11.22
CA TYR A 305 6.51 -19.33 -10.89
C TYR A 305 5.96 -20.76 -10.88
N ILE A 306 6.73 -21.69 -11.44
CA ILE A 306 6.48 -23.13 -11.30
C ILE A 306 7.00 -23.63 -9.95
N ASP A 307 8.17 -23.13 -9.56
CA ASP A 307 8.84 -23.42 -8.30
C ASP A 307 8.48 -22.35 -7.26
N ILE A 308 7.81 -22.77 -6.19
CA ILE A 308 7.30 -21.85 -5.15
C ILE A 308 8.44 -21.36 -4.26
N VAL A 309 9.44 -22.20 -4.01
CA VAL A 309 10.62 -21.84 -3.23
C VAL A 309 11.36 -20.70 -3.95
N GLN A 310 11.61 -20.87 -5.25
CA GLN A 310 12.19 -19.83 -6.10
C GLN A 310 11.32 -18.57 -6.13
N ALA A 311 9.99 -18.71 -6.18
CA ALA A 311 9.08 -17.58 -6.16
C ALA A 311 9.30 -16.72 -4.91
N LEU A 312 9.26 -17.34 -3.74
CA LEU A 312 9.39 -16.65 -2.46
C LEU A 312 10.81 -16.04 -2.29
N GLU A 313 11.88 -16.74 -2.69
CA GLU A 313 13.25 -16.19 -2.65
C GLU A 313 13.42 -14.97 -3.56
N THR A 314 12.96 -15.07 -4.80
CA THR A 314 13.14 -14.03 -5.83
C THR A 314 12.29 -12.81 -5.49
N GLU A 315 11.04 -13.02 -5.09
CA GLU A 315 10.13 -11.96 -4.69
C GLU A 315 10.53 -11.30 -3.37
N SER A 316 11.19 -12.04 -2.46
CA SER A 316 11.82 -11.44 -1.28
C SER A 316 12.96 -10.49 -1.63
N LYS A 317 13.86 -10.91 -2.53
CA LYS A 317 14.95 -10.05 -3.03
C LYS A 317 14.43 -8.84 -3.78
N ASN A 318 13.33 -9.00 -4.51
CA ASN A 318 12.65 -7.90 -5.22
C ASN A 318 11.86 -6.96 -4.29
N GLY A 319 11.72 -7.29 -3.01
CA GLY A 319 11.01 -6.46 -2.03
C GLY A 319 9.49 -6.47 -2.18
N THR A 320 8.90 -7.52 -2.75
CA THR A 320 7.43 -7.65 -2.82
C THR A 320 6.84 -8.42 -1.64
N VAL A 321 7.68 -9.21 -0.95
CA VAL A 321 7.34 -9.96 0.27
C VAL A 321 8.52 -9.96 1.25
N SER A 322 8.23 -9.98 2.54
CA SER A 322 9.21 -10.07 3.63
C SER A 322 8.93 -11.32 4.47
N PHE A 323 9.99 -12.03 4.83
CA PHE A 323 9.94 -13.23 5.66
C PHE A 323 10.73 -13.00 6.94
N SER A 324 10.21 -13.45 8.08
CA SER A 324 11.05 -13.69 9.26
C SER A 324 11.69 -15.08 9.18
N ASN A 325 12.86 -15.26 9.81
CA ASN A 325 13.52 -16.56 9.95
C ASN A 325 13.60 -17.37 8.65
N THR A 326 14.23 -16.81 7.62
CA THR A 326 14.40 -17.44 6.29
C THR A 326 14.89 -18.88 6.39
N ASP A 327 15.78 -19.17 7.34
CA ASP A 327 16.40 -20.48 7.52
C ASP A 327 15.40 -21.59 7.86
N LEU A 328 14.24 -21.25 8.42
CA LEU A 328 13.19 -22.21 8.77
C LEU A 328 12.34 -22.61 7.57
N ILE A 329 11.97 -21.64 6.72
CA ILE A 329 11.22 -21.90 5.47
C ILE A 329 12.04 -22.79 4.53
N TRP A 330 13.37 -22.58 4.53
CA TRP A 330 14.30 -23.33 3.68
C TRP A 330 14.83 -24.61 4.30
N SER A 331 14.43 -24.94 5.53
CA SER A 331 14.82 -26.21 6.16
C SER A 331 14.23 -27.38 5.38
N GLN A 332 15.01 -28.46 5.18
CA GLN A 332 14.63 -29.61 4.36
C GLN A 332 13.20 -30.14 4.55
N PRO A 333 12.65 -30.28 5.79
CA PRO A 333 11.27 -30.74 5.97
C PRO A 333 10.22 -29.72 5.49
N VAL A 334 10.39 -28.42 5.78
CA VAL A 334 9.44 -27.39 5.32
C VAL A 334 9.54 -27.19 3.81
N LYS A 335 10.76 -27.29 3.25
CA LYS A 335 10.98 -27.25 1.81
C LYS A 335 10.34 -28.44 1.10
N SER A 336 10.39 -29.64 1.67
CA SER A 336 9.67 -30.80 1.13
C SER A 336 8.16 -30.70 1.27
N ASP A 337 7.65 -30.01 2.30
CA ASP A 337 6.21 -29.77 2.47
C ASP A 337 5.69 -28.72 1.48
N ILE A 338 6.45 -27.62 1.27
CA ILE A 338 6.14 -26.55 0.31
C ILE A 338 6.30 -27.04 -1.13
N GLN A 339 7.27 -27.91 -1.37
CA GLN A 339 7.60 -28.46 -2.68
C GLN A 339 7.97 -29.95 -2.56
N PRO A 340 6.96 -30.83 -2.53
CA PRO A 340 7.21 -32.26 -2.47
C PRO A 340 8.06 -32.70 -3.68
N GLN A 341 9.12 -33.48 -3.40
CA GLN A 341 9.95 -34.11 -4.42
C GLN A 341 9.13 -35.16 -5.16
N ILE A 342 8.48 -34.77 -6.26
CA ILE A 342 7.59 -35.65 -7.02
C ILE A 342 8.38 -36.27 -8.18
N ARG A 343 8.31 -37.60 -8.31
CA ARG A 343 8.88 -38.34 -9.46
C ARG A 343 8.11 -37.97 -10.74
N PRO A 344 8.76 -37.93 -11.92
CA PRO A 344 8.13 -37.50 -13.18
C PRO A 344 6.85 -38.26 -13.56
N GLU A 345 6.64 -39.47 -13.03
CA GLU A 345 5.50 -40.33 -13.33
C GLU A 345 4.21 -39.97 -12.55
N ASP A 346 4.31 -39.17 -11.47
CA ASP A 346 3.16 -38.67 -10.69
C ASP A 346 2.69 -37.26 -11.15
N SER A 347 3.04 -36.88 -12.38
CA SER A 347 3.03 -35.49 -12.86
C SER A 347 1.65 -34.91 -13.24
N ILE A 348 0.60 -35.74 -13.25
CA ILE A 348 -0.77 -35.33 -13.60
C ILE A 348 -1.68 -35.69 -12.43
N PRO A 349 -2.27 -34.70 -11.72
CA PRO A 349 -3.31 -34.98 -10.76
C PRO A 349 -4.42 -35.85 -11.38
N SER A 350 -4.74 -36.97 -10.73
CA SER A 350 -5.74 -37.93 -11.21
C SER A 350 -7.09 -37.24 -11.42
N GLY A 351 -7.64 -37.29 -12.64
CA GLY A 351 -8.95 -36.70 -12.97
C GLY A 351 -8.94 -35.36 -13.70
N ILE A 352 -7.78 -34.84 -14.11
CA ILE A 352 -7.70 -33.61 -14.93
C ILE A 352 -8.10 -33.90 -16.38
N ASP A 353 -9.04 -33.11 -16.90
CA ASP A 353 -9.45 -33.19 -18.31
C ASP A 353 -8.34 -32.73 -19.29
N ASN A 354 -8.41 -33.24 -20.52
CA ASN A 354 -7.42 -32.92 -21.55
C ASN A 354 -7.37 -31.42 -21.88
N PHE A 355 -8.51 -30.73 -21.77
CA PHE A 355 -8.60 -29.28 -22.02
C PHE A 355 -7.80 -28.46 -21.01
N THR A 356 -7.84 -28.84 -19.73
CA THR A 356 -7.05 -28.18 -18.69
C THR A 356 -5.56 -28.37 -18.94
N GLN A 357 -5.12 -29.57 -19.34
CA GLN A 357 -3.72 -29.79 -19.69
C GLN A 357 -3.28 -28.93 -20.89
N ILE A 358 -4.10 -28.87 -21.95
CA ILE A 358 -3.80 -28.03 -23.12
C ILE A 358 -3.72 -26.56 -22.73
N PHE A 359 -4.65 -26.09 -21.88
CA PHE A 359 -4.65 -24.72 -21.38
C PHE A 359 -3.37 -24.40 -20.62
N PHE A 360 -2.99 -25.24 -19.64
CA PHE A 360 -1.78 -25.02 -18.85
C PHE A 360 -0.52 -25.10 -19.70
N ARG A 361 -0.47 -25.95 -20.73
CA ARG A 361 0.60 -25.96 -21.73
C ARG A 361 0.70 -24.66 -22.53
N ALA A 362 -0.44 -24.08 -22.92
CA ALA A 362 -0.46 -22.84 -23.70
C ALA A 362 0.10 -21.65 -22.90
N ILE A 363 -0.16 -21.59 -21.60
CA ILE A 363 0.32 -20.49 -20.74
C ILE A 363 1.75 -20.69 -20.22
N LEU A 364 2.41 -21.82 -20.53
CA LEU A 364 3.80 -22.07 -20.10
C LEU A 364 4.78 -20.99 -20.56
N SER A 365 4.51 -20.34 -21.70
CA SER A 365 5.38 -19.30 -22.25
C SER A 365 5.58 -18.10 -21.31
N THR A 366 4.65 -17.87 -20.38
CA THR A 366 4.70 -16.77 -19.41
C THR A 366 5.07 -17.23 -18.01
N ARG A 367 5.42 -18.51 -17.83
CA ARG A 367 5.80 -19.10 -16.54
C ARG A 367 7.32 -19.05 -16.35
N ILE A 368 7.74 -18.86 -15.10
CA ILE A 368 9.14 -18.80 -14.67
C ILE A 368 9.53 -20.18 -14.14
N TYR A 369 10.60 -20.74 -14.70
CA TYR A 369 11.16 -22.04 -14.32
C TYR A 369 12.36 -21.88 -13.38
N SER A 370 12.60 -22.91 -12.57
CA SER A 370 13.80 -22.97 -11.74
C SER A 370 15.04 -23.19 -12.60
N HIS A 371 16.16 -22.59 -12.19
CA HIS A 371 17.45 -22.80 -12.83
C HIS A 371 18.07 -24.16 -12.51
N LEU A 372 17.51 -24.89 -11.53
CA LEU A 372 18.13 -26.07 -10.91
C LEU A 372 17.42 -27.40 -11.22
N GLU A 373 16.17 -27.37 -11.68
CA GLU A 373 15.44 -28.58 -12.06
C GLU A 373 14.74 -28.41 -13.41
N ALA A 374 15.40 -28.90 -14.45
CA ALA A 374 14.74 -29.28 -15.69
C ALA A 374 13.88 -30.53 -15.43
N ALA A 375 12.74 -30.38 -14.76
CA ALA A 375 11.84 -31.49 -14.46
C ALA A 375 10.40 -31.17 -14.82
N GLY A 376 10.11 -31.13 -16.12
CA GLY A 376 8.90 -31.62 -16.82
C GLY A 376 7.47 -31.29 -16.35
N SER A 377 7.25 -30.67 -15.19
CA SER A 377 5.92 -30.43 -14.65
C SER A 377 5.38 -29.09 -15.15
N ILE A 378 4.17 -29.15 -15.71
CA ILE A 378 3.45 -27.98 -16.26
C ILE A 378 2.76 -27.20 -15.13
N PHE A 379 2.60 -27.81 -13.96
CA PHE A 379 1.84 -27.29 -12.82
C PHE A 379 2.77 -26.96 -11.64
N SER A 380 2.57 -25.81 -11.00
CA SER A 380 3.16 -25.55 -9.69
C SER A 380 2.40 -26.32 -8.59
N PRO A 381 2.98 -26.50 -7.39
CA PRO A 381 2.24 -27.05 -6.25
C PRO A 381 0.97 -26.24 -5.92
N PHE A 382 1.00 -24.92 -6.15
CA PHE A 382 -0.16 -24.04 -6.01
C PHE A 382 -1.26 -24.37 -7.04
N ASP A 383 -0.90 -24.61 -8.30
CA ASP A 383 -1.86 -25.05 -9.31
C ASP A 383 -2.47 -26.41 -8.94
N LYS A 384 -1.66 -27.35 -8.44
CA LYS A 384 -2.12 -28.67 -8.00
C LYS A 384 -3.10 -28.57 -6.82
N TYR A 385 -2.82 -27.69 -5.87
CA TYR A 385 -3.73 -27.40 -4.77
C TYR A 385 -5.07 -26.88 -5.28
N ILE A 386 -5.06 -25.86 -6.15
CA ILE A 386 -6.30 -25.32 -6.72
C ILE A 386 -7.06 -26.40 -7.51
N LEU A 387 -6.38 -27.22 -8.29
CA LEU A 387 -6.98 -28.28 -9.10
C LEU A 387 -7.60 -29.42 -8.27
N SER A 388 -7.13 -29.66 -7.04
CA SER A 388 -7.56 -30.79 -6.21
C SER A 388 -8.47 -30.40 -5.05
N GLN A 389 -8.30 -29.21 -4.47
CA GLN A 389 -8.94 -28.81 -3.21
C GLN A 389 -9.98 -27.69 -3.37
N THR A 390 -10.20 -27.16 -4.58
CA THR A 390 -11.16 -26.06 -4.80
C THR A 390 -12.33 -26.47 -5.69
N ASP A 391 -13.45 -25.75 -5.55
CA ASP A 391 -14.64 -25.97 -6.35
C ASP A 391 -14.47 -25.51 -7.81
N HIS A 392 -15.35 -25.98 -8.70
CA HIS A 392 -15.28 -25.68 -10.13
C HIS A 392 -15.40 -24.17 -10.45
N VAL A 393 -16.09 -23.37 -9.63
CA VAL A 393 -16.26 -21.93 -9.87
C VAL A 393 -14.95 -21.21 -9.57
N THR A 394 -14.29 -21.58 -8.46
CA THR A 394 -12.97 -21.09 -8.09
C THR A 394 -11.92 -21.44 -9.14
N LEU A 395 -11.88 -22.69 -9.59
CA LEU A 395 -10.97 -23.13 -10.65
C LEU A 395 -11.18 -22.36 -11.97
N SER A 396 -12.45 -22.15 -12.38
CA SER A 396 -12.78 -21.37 -13.57
C SER A 396 -12.28 -19.93 -13.47
N SER A 397 -12.45 -19.32 -12.29
CA SER A 397 -11.98 -17.96 -12.00
C SER A 397 -10.46 -17.86 -12.04
N TYR A 398 -9.76 -18.85 -11.46
CA TYR A 398 -8.30 -18.93 -11.51
C TYR A 398 -7.77 -19.05 -12.95
N LYS A 399 -8.34 -19.93 -13.77
CA LYS A 399 -7.98 -20.05 -15.20
C LYS A 399 -8.18 -18.74 -15.97
N LYS A 400 -9.26 -18.00 -15.71
CA LYS A 400 -9.49 -16.68 -16.31
C LYS A 400 -8.39 -15.68 -15.92
N ILE A 401 -7.95 -15.69 -14.67
CA ILE A 401 -6.85 -14.84 -14.20
C ILE A 401 -5.54 -15.21 -14.89
N LEU A 402 -5.20 -16.50 -14.96
CA LEU A 402 -4.01 -16.97 -15.69
C LEU A 402 -4.04 -16.57 -17.16
N LEU A 403 -5.18 -16.73 -17.83
CA LEU A 403 -5.34 -16.30 -19.22
C LEU A 403 -5.18 -14.79 -19.37
N LYS A 404 -5.75 -14.00 -18.44
CA LYS A 404 -5.62 -12.53 -18.44
C LYS A 404 -4.16 -12.10 -18.31
N ILE A 405 -3.42 -12.71 -17.40
CA ILE A 405 -1.98 -12.43 -17.20
C ILE A 405 -1.20 -12.82 -18.45
N TRP A 406 -1.46 -14.01 -19.00
CA TRP A 406 -0.83 -14.46 -20.24
C TRP A 406 -1.08 -13.49 -21.40
N LEU A 407 -2.34 -13.12 -21.65
CA LEU A 407 -2.69 -12.13 -22.68
C LEU A 407 -2.03 -10.76 -22.43
N SER A 408 -1.91 -10.35 -21.17
CA SER A 408 -1.30 -9.06 -20.84
C SER A 408 0.18 -9.02 -21.21
N ASP A 409 0.92 -10.12 -21.02
CA ASP A 409 2.33 -10.21 -21.40
C ASP A 409 2.51 -10.07 -22.94
N TRP A 410 1.56 -10.61 -23.72
CA TRP A 410 1.61 -10.58 -25.18
C TRP A 410 1.13 -9.26 -25.82
N ILE A 411 0.04 -8.68 -25.30
CA ILE A 411 -0.68 -7.58 -25.98
C ILE A 411 -0.54 -6.25 -25.25
N ALA A 412 -0.19 -6.30 -23.95
CA ALA A 412 -0.15 -5.13 -23.08
C ALA A 412 1.19 -4.99 -22.34
N PHE A 413 2.27 -5.60 -22.84
CA PHE A 413 3.62 -5.52 -22.25
C PHE A 413 3.66 -5.91 -20.76
N GLY A 414 2.79 -6.84 -20.35
CA GLY A 414 2.62 -7.30 -18.97
C GLY A 414 1.80 -6.38 -18.07
N TRP A 415 1.22 -5.31 -18.61
CA TRP A 415 0.38 -4.38 -17.87
C TRP A 415 -1.09 -4.79 -17.95
N VAL A 416 -1.58 -5.39 -16.88
CA VAL A 416 -2.97 -5.87 -16.77
C VAL A 416 -3.97 -4.72 -16.93
N ASP A 417 -3.70 -3.54 -16.36
CA ASP A 417 -4.56 -2.36 -16.47
C ASP A 417 -4.65 -1.83 -17.91
N LEU A 418 -3.53 -1.91 -18.65
CA LEU A 418 -3.51 -1.51 -20.05
C LEU A 418 -4.35 -2.48 -20.90
N LEU A 419 -4.28 -3.78 -20.61
CA LEU A 419 -5.14 -4.77 -21.25
C LEU A 419 -6.62 -4.48 -20.97
N ASP A 420 -6.98 -4.19 -19.72
CA ASP A 420 -8.37 -3.85 -19.37
C ASP A 420 -8.85 -2.59 -20.08
N PHE A 421 -8.00 -1.58 -20.22
CA PHE A 421 -8.30 -0.36 -20.97
C PHE A 421 -8.49 -0.63 -22.47
N GLN A 422 -7.61 -1.43 -23.09
CA GLN A 422 -7.74 -1.84 -24.49
C GLN A 422 -9.03 -2.65 -24.73
N LEU A 423 -9.38 -3.55 -23.81
CA LEU A 423 -10.64 -4.31 -23.86
C LEU A 423 -11.87 -3.43 -23.66
N TRP A 424 -11.77 -2.39 -22.83
CA TRP A 424 -12.84 -1.43 -22.66
C TRP A 424 -13.04 -0.58 -23.93
N LEU A 425 -11.95 -0.08 -24.54
CA LEU A 425 -12.00 0.62 -25.82
C LEU A 425 -12.58 -0.23 -26.94
N SER A 426 -12.21 -1.51 -27.02
CA SER A 426 -12.75 -2.41 -28.04
C SER A 426 -14.25 -2.65 -27.85
N LYS A 427 -14.72 -2.84 -26.61
CA LYS A 427 -16.16 -2.93 -26.29
C LYS A 427 -16.92 -1.65 -26.64
N LEU A 428 -16.33 -0.48 -26.38
CA LEU A 428 -16.93 0.79 -26.74
C LEU A 428 -17.05 0.93 -28.26
N GLY A 429 -16.01 0.53 -28.99
CA GLY A 429 -15.98 0.51 -30.46
C GLY A 429 -17.00 -0.46 -31.06
N THR A 430 -17.15 -1.67 -30.51
CA THR A 430 -18.14 -2.64 -31.00
C THR A 430 -19.58 -2.18 -30.71
N LEU A 431 -19.84 -1.59 -29.54
CA LEU A 431 -21.13 -1.00 -29.20
C LEU A 431 -21.46 0.17 -30.13
N TRP A 432 -20.49 1.05 -30.40
CA TRP A 432 -20.66 2.17 -31.33
C TRP A 432 -20.93 1.68 -32.76
N TRP A 433 -20.19 0.67 -33.23
CA TRP A 433 -20.41 0.05 -34.54
C TRP A 433 -21.77 -0.64 -34.64
N ALA A 434 -22.20 -1.35 -33.59
CA ALA A 434 -23.51 -1.99 -33.55
C ALA A 434 -24.65 -0.96 -33.53
N ALA A 435 -24.50 0.13 -32.76
CA ALA A 435 -25.47 1.24 -32.73
C ALA A 435 -25.54 1.96 -34.08
N GLY A 436 -24.41 2.14 -34.76
CA GLY A 436 -24.33 2.73 -36.10
C GLY A 436 -24.87 1.84 -37.22
N LYS A 437 -25.17 0.56 -36.96
CA LYS A 437 -25.88 -0.34 -37.88
C LYS A 437 -27.39 -0.44 -37.60
N LEU A 438 -27.85 0.09 -36.47
CA LEU A 438 -29.25 0.14 -36.08
C LEU A 438 -29.91 1.50 -36.39
N LEU A 439 -29.10 2.49 -36.78
CA LEU A 439 -29.48 3.74 -37.45
C LEU A 439 -29.30 3.58 -38.96
#